data_AF-A0A7C4AGY6-F1
#
_entry.id   AF-A0A7C4AGY6-F1
#
_cell.length_a   1.000
_cell.length_b   1.000
_cell.length_c   1.000
_cell.angle_alpha   90.00
_cell.angle_beta   90.00
_cell.angle_gamma   90.00
#
_symmetry.space_group_name_H-M   'P 1'
#
loop_
_entity.id
_entity.type
_entity.pdbx_description
1 polymer ?
#
loop_
_entity_poly.entity_id
_entity_poly.type
_entity_poly.pdbx_seq_one_letter_code
_entity_poly.pdbx_strand_id
1 'polypeptide(L)'
;MVVYWMLYAVAGAFAGVLAGLLGVGGGIVIVPVLAVLFAWQGLPAEHMMQMALGTSLASIMFTSVSSMRAHHRHGAVRWNVVKAISPGIIVGTLAGSWLASKLSSGFLKGFFVCFLYYVSVQMFLNIKPKPSRDLPGTKGI
;
A
#
# COMPACT_ATOMS: atom_id res chain seq x y z
N MET A 1 -11.66 23.00 -9.89
CA MET A 1 -10.52 22.91 -8.95
C MET A 1 -10.96 22.53 -7.53
N VAL A 2 -11.88 23.25 -6.90
CA VAL A 2 -12.40 22.93 -5.55
C VAL A 2 -12.97 21.50 -5.43
N VAL A 3 -13.68 21.03 -6.46
CA VAL A 3 -14.26 19.67 -6.49
C VAL A 3 -13.21 18.57 -6.31
N TYR A 4 -12.04 18.70 -6.94
CA TYR A 4 -10.98 17.69 -6.82
C TYR A 4 -10.39 17.63 -5.41
N TRP A 5 -10.21 18.77 -4.75
CA TRP A 5 -9.76 18.83 -3.35
C TRP A 5 -10.75 18.12 -2.41
N MET A 6 -12.05 18.34 -2.61
CA MET A 6 -13.09 17.63 -1.85
C MET A 6 -13.06 16.13 -2.12
N LEU A 7 -12.91 15.71 -3.38
CA LEU A 7 -12.81 14.29 -3.75
C LEU A 7 -11.58 13.63 -3.11
N TYR A 8 -10.42 14.29 -3.08
CA TYR A 8 -9.25 13.76 -2.40
C TYR A 8 -9.43 13.67 -0.89
N ALA A 9 -10.07 14.66 -0.26
CA ALA A 9 -10.35 14.63 1.17
C ALA A 9 -11.28 13.47 1.54
N VAL A 10 -12.36 13.26 0.77
CA VAL A 10 -13.32 12.17 0.99
C VAL A 10 -12.68 10.81 0.71
N ALA A 11 -11.94 10.67 -0.39
CA ALA A 11 -11.21 9.46 -0.73
C ALA A 11 -10.18 9.09 0.35
N GLY A 12 -9.41 10.07 0.82
CA GLY A 12 -8.43 9.89 1.88
C GLY A 12 -9.06 9.50 3.21
N ALA A 13 -10.17 10.16 3.61
CA ALA A 13 -10.90 9.81 4.82
C ALA A 13 -11.45 8.37 4.76
N PHE A 14 -12.10 8.01 3.65
CA PHE A 14 -12.66 6.67 3.45
C PHE A 14 -11.56 5.59 3.44
N ALA A 15 -10.50 5.80 2.66
CA ALA A 15 -9.37 4.88 2.60
C ALA A 15 -8.65 4.76 3.96
N GLY A 16 -8.54 5.86 4.72
CA GLY A 16 -7.95 5.86 6.05
C GLY A 16 -8.76 5.05 7.07
N VAL A 17 -10.09 5.19 7.07
CA VAL A 17 -10.98 4.39 7.92
C VAL A 17 -10.86 2.91 7.58
N LEU A 18 -10.93 2.56 6.29
CA LEU A 18 -10.78 1.17 5.85
C LEU A 18 -9.39 0.61 6.18
N ALA A 19 -8.33 1.40 6.02
CA ALA A 19 -6.98 1.01 6.39
C ALA A 19 -6.85 0.73 7.90
N GLY A 20 -7.50 1.53 8.74
CA GLY A 20 -7.55 1.33 10.19
C GLY A 20 -8.32 0.08 10.61
N LEU A 21 -9.47 -0.19 9.97
CA LEU A 21 -10.31 -1.36 10.26
C LEU A 21 -9.69 -2.67 9.77
N LEU A 22 -9.12 -2.68 8.57
CA LEU A 22 -8.58 -3.87 7.92
C LEU A 22 -7.11 -4.13 8.30
N GLY A 23 -6.36 -3.10 8.72
CA GLY A 23 -4.94 -3.18 9.01
C GLY A 23 -4.03 -3.36 7.78
N VAL A 24 -4.60 -3.38 6.56
CA VAL A 24 -3.87 -3.68 5.30
C VAL A 24 -3.23 -2.42 4.67
N GLY A 25 -3.34 -1.26 5.32
CA GLY A 25 -2.66 -0.03 4.87
C GLY A 25 -3.19 0.51 3.54
N GLY A 26 -4.51 0.65 3.37
CA GLY A 26 -5.21 1.57 2.44
C GLY A 26 -4.98 1.49 0.92
N GLY A 27 -3.88 0.90 0.46
CA GLY A 27 -3.38 0.95 -0.92
C GLY A 27 -4.32 0.31 -1.94
N ILE A 28 -4.91 -0.82 -1.55
CA ILE A 28 -5.88 -1.57 -2.36
C ILE A 28 -7.07 -0.68 -2.76
N VAL A 29 -7.47 0.26 -1.89
CA VAL A 29 -8.62 1.15 -2.11
C VAL A 29 -8.20 2.48 -2.73
N ILE A 30 -7.12 3.11 -2.25
CA ILE A 30 -6.75 4.46 -2.68
C ILE A 30 -6.19 4.48 -4.11
N VAL A 31 -5.46 3.45 -4.56
CA VAL A 31 -4.88 3.38 -5.91
C VAL A 31 -5.94 3.43 -7.02
N PRO A 32 -6.98 2.57 -7.02
CA PRO A 32 -8.01 2.63 -8.06
C PRO A 32 -8.80 3.94 -8.01
N VAL A 33 -9.05 4.50 -6.82
CA VAL A 33 -9.71 5.81 -6.67
C VAL A 33 -8.85 6.92 -7.31
N LEU A 34 -7.55 6.96 -7.03
CA LEU A 34 -6.63 7.91 -7.63
C LEU A 34 -6.55 7.74 -9.15
N ALA A 35 -6.51 6.51 -9.66
CA ALA A 35 -6.49 6.25 -11.10
C ALA A 35 -7.74 6.82 -11.82
N VAL A 36 -8.92 6.67 -11.22
CA VAL A 36 -10.17 7.27 -11.76
C VAL A 36 -10.12 8.79 -11.70
N LEU A 37 -9.70 9.37 -10.57
CA LEU A 37 -9.59 10.83 -10.42
C LEU A 37 -8.58 11.44 -11.39
N PHE A 38 -7.45 10.77 -11.63
CA PHE A 38 -6.44 11.20 -12.58
C PHE A 38 -6.91 11.08 -14.03
N ALA A 39 -7.68 10.04 -14.36
CA ALA A 39 -8.34 9.95 -15.65
C ALA A 39 -9.34 11.10 -15.88
N TRP A 40 -10.13 11.47 -14.87
CA TRP A 40 -11.07 12.59 -14.95
C TRP A 40 -10.39 13.96 -15.08
N GLN A 41 -9.18 14.10 -14.53
CA GLN A 41 -8.36 15.30 -14.70
C GLN A 41 -7.68 15.39 -16.07
N GLY A 42 -7.77 14.35 -16.90
CA GLY A 42 -7.11 14.33 -18.20
C GLY A 42 -5.59 14.16 -18.11
N LEU A 43 -5.08 13.54 -17.04
CA LEU A 43 -3.64 13.24 -16.94
C LEU A 43 -3.20 12.29 -18.07
N PRO A 44 -1.99 12.47 -18.62
CA PRO A 44 -1.44 11.57 -19.62
C PRO A 44 -1.45 10.12 -19.13
N ALA A 45 -2.00 9.22 -19.95
CA ALA A 45 -2.12 7.80 -19.62
C ALA A 45 -0.75 7.15 -19.36
N GLU A 46 0.32 7.69 -19.94
CA GLU A 46 1.70 7.21 -19.81
C GLU A 46 2.23 7.24 -18.38
N HIS A 47 1.80 8.21 -17.56
CA HIS A 47 2.27 8.38 -16.18
C HIS A 47 1.19 8.14 -15.13
N MET A 48 -0.05 7.88 -15.55
CA MET A 48 -1.20 7.77 -14.65
C MET A 48 -1.02 6.73 -13.55
N MET A 49 -0.59 5.50 -13.89
CA MET A 49 -0.40 4.46 -12.88
C MET A 49 0.82 4.71 -11.98
N GLN A 50 1.89 5.29 -12.52
CA GLN A 50 3.08 5.64 -11.74
C GLN A 50 2.73 6.70 -10.69
N MET A 51 1.96 7.72 -11.08
CA MET A 51 1.45 8.75 -10.20
C MET A 51 0.47 8.19 -9.16
N ALA A 52 -0.46 7.32 -9.56
CA ALA A 52 -1.45 6.73 -8.65
C ALA A 52 -0.79 5.85 -7.59
N LEU A 53 0.12 4.97 -8.00
CA LEU A 53 0.87 4.11 -7.08
C LEU A 53 1.80 4.92 -6.19
N GLY A 54 2.57 5.86 -6.74
CA GLY A 54 3.47 6.71 -5.96
C GLY A 54 2.73 7.56 -4.91
N THR A 55 1.63 8.20 -5.32
CA THR A 55 0.80 9.02 -4.42
C THR A 55 0.15 8.14 -3.34
N SER A 56 -0.30 6.93 -3.69
CA SER A 56 -0.82 5.99 -2.70
C SER A 56 0.22 5.63 -1.64
N LEU A 57 1.46 5.29 -2.04
CA LEU A 57 2.53 4.93 -1.12
C LEU A 57 2.87 6.09 -0.18
N ALA A 58 2.91 7.32 -0.70
CA ALA A 58 3.08 8.52 0.11
C ALA A 58 1.95 8.67 1.16
N SER A 59 0.70 8.43 0.77
CA SER A 59 -0.44 8.48 1.70
C SER A 59 -0.37 7.37 2.77
N ILE A 60 0.09 6.17 2.39
CA ILE A 60 0.19 5.00 3.27
C ILE A 60 1.26 5.20 4.35
N MET A 61 2.28 6.03 4.10
CA MET A 61 3.26 6.37 5.15
C MET A 61 2.57 6.95 6.39
N PHE A 62 1.62 7.88 6.22
CA PHE A 62 0.92 8.51 7.34
C PHE A 62 0.06 7.52 8.12
N THR A 63 -0.67 6.65 7.41
CA THR A 63 -1.51 5.63 8.06
C THR A 63 -0.67 4.55 8.75
N SER A 64 0.48 4.18 8.17
CA SER A 64 1.42 3.22 8.73
C SER A 64 2.08 3.75 10.00
N VAL A 65 2.49 5.03 10.02
CA VAL A 65 3.03 5.67 11.23
C VAL A 65 1.97 5.73 12.34
N SER A 66 0.74 6.11 12.00
CA SER A 66 -0.38 6.12 12.94
C SER A 66 -0.64 4.73 13.53
N SER A 67 -0.68 3.70 12.68
CA SER A 67 -0.87 2.30 13.08
C SER A 67 0.28 1.79 13.95
N MET A 68 1.53 2.04 13.56
CA MET A 68 2.72 1.68 14.34
C MET A 68 2.67 2.32 15.73
N ARG A 69 2.33 3.61 15.83
CA ARG A 69 2.20 4.31 17.11
C ARG A 69 1.14 3.67 18.00
N ALA A 70 -0.01 3.30 17.43
CA ALA A 70 -1.07 2.60 18.17
C ALA A 70 -0.58 1.24 18.70
N HIS A 71 0.08 0.43 17.86
CA HIS A 71 0.62 -0.87 18.26
C HIS A 71 1.76 -0.75 19.28
N HIS A 72 2.59 0.28 19.15
CA HIS A 72 3.69 0.55 20.08
C HIS A 72 3.16 0.88 21.47
N ARG A 73 2.10 1.69 21.57
CA ARG A 73 1.44 2.00 22.85
C ARG A 73 0.88 0.77 23.55
N HIS A 74 0.53 -0.28 22.82
CA HIS A 74 0.09 -1.57 23.37
C HIS A 74 1.23 -2.55 23.66
N GLY A 75 2.51 -2.15 23.50
CA GLY A 75 3.66 -3.03 23.71
C GLY A 75 3.82 -4.14 22.65
N ALA A 76 3.06 -4.08 21.55
CA ALA A 76 3.02 -5.13 20.53
C ALA A 76 4.14 -5.03 19.47
N VAL A 77 5.01 -4.00 19.55
CA VAL A 77 6.07 -3.75 18.57
C VAL A 77 7.38 -4.38 19.00
N ARG A 78 7.85 -5.36 18.22
CA ARG A 78 9.13 -6.05 18.43
C ARG A 78 10.26 -5.33 17.70
N TRP A 79 10.92 -4.38 18.36
CA TRP A 79 11.95 -3.53 17.78
C TRP A 79 13.14 -4.29 17.17
N ASN A 80 13.48 -5.47 17.69
CA ASN A 80 14.54 -6.31 17.12
C ASN A 80 14.19 -6.75 15.69
N VAL A 81 12.94 -7.14 15.45
CA VAL A 81 12.44 -7.53 14.13
C VAL A 81 12.41 -6.32 13.21
N VAL A 82 11.88 -5.20 13.69
CA VAL A 82 11.83 -3.93 12.93
C VAL A 82 13.23 -3.55 12.44
N LYS A 83 14.24 -3.57 13.31
CA LYS A 83 15.63 -3.24 12.95
C LYS A 83 16.21 -4.23 11.94
N ALA A 84 15.88 -5.52 12.04
CA ALA A 84 16.36 -6.54 11.12
C ALA A 84 15.76 -6.41 9.70
N ILE A 85 14.46 -6.11 9.59
CA ILE A 85 13.77 -6.04 8.29
C ILE A 85 13.86 -4.66 7.64
N SER A 86 13.98 -3.58 8.41
CA SER A 86 13.94 -2.21 7.88
C SER A 86 14.95 -1.95 6.75
N PRO A 87 16.22 -2.39 6.84
CA PRO A 87 17.17 -2.21 5.74
C PRO A 87 16.71 -2.89 4.45
N GLY A 88 16.18 -4.12 4.55
CA GLY A 88 15.63 -4.86 3.42
C GLY A 88 14.42 -4.16 2.80
N ILE A 89 13.52 -3.61 3.63
CA ILE A 89 12.37 -2.83 3.17
C ILE A 89 12.84 -1.57 2.44
N ILE A 90 13.82 -0.83 2.98
CA ILE A 90 14.34 0.40 2.36
C ILE A 90 14.97 0.09 1.01
N VAL A 91 15.89 -0.88 0.95
CA VAL A 91 16.58 -1.27 -0.29
C VAL A 91 15.58 -1.81 -1.30
N GLY A 92 14.68 -2.69 -0.89
CA GLY A 92 13.64 -3.26 -1.75
C GLY A 92 12.67 -2.21 -2.29
N THR A 93 12.28 -1.24 -1.46
CA THR A 93 11.38 -0.14 -1.90
C THR A 93 12.09 0.79 -2.87
N LEU A 94 13.35 1.15 -2.63
CA LEU A 94 14.13 1.98 -3.54
C LEU A 94 14.33 1.27 -4.88
N ALA A 95 14.80 0.02 -4.87
CA ALA A 95 14.97 -0.78 -6.08
C ALA A 95 13.65 -0.99 -6.84
N GLY A 96 12.58 -1.31 -6.11
CA GLY A 96 11.23 -1.48 -6.67
C GLY A 96 10.68 -0.19 -7.27
N SER A 97 10.85 0.96 -6.61
CA SER A 97 10.42 2.26 -7.14
C SER A 97 11.20 2.67 -8.39
N TRP A 98 12.50 2.38 -8.44
CA TRP A 98 13.34 2.63 -9.60
C TRP A 98 13.00 1.72 -10.78
N LEU A 99 12.65 0.46 -10.50
CA LEU A 99 12.15 -0.44 -11.53
C LEU A 99 10.76 0.01 -12.03
N ALA A 100 9.86 0.39 -11.12
CA ALA A 100 8.51 0.85 -11.46
C ALA A 100 8.50 2.13 -12.30
N SER A 101 9.46 3.04 -12.10
CA SER A 101 9.58 4.26 -12.92
C SER A 101 9.98 3.97 -14.38
N LYS A 102 10.60 2.82 -14.64
CA LYS A 102 10.97 2.36 -15.99
C LYS A 102 9.88 1.55 -16.68
N LEU A 103 8.87 1.09 -15.95
CA LEU A 103 7.78 0.29 -16.50
C LEU A 103 6.68 1.20 -17.06
N SER A 104 6.06 0.77 -18.16
CA SER A 104 4.93 1.49 -18.75
C SER A 104 3.71 1.44 -17.84
N SER A 105 2.91 2.50 -17.86
CA SER A 105 1.64 2.57 -17.11
C SER A 105 0.68 1.41 -17.48
N GLY A 106 0.71 0.94 -18.73
CA GLY A 106 -0.04 -0.24 -19.16
C GLY A 106 0.38 -1.53 -18.45
N PHE A 107 1.69 -1.80 -18.36
CA PHE A 107 2.21 -2.95 -17.63
C PHE A 107 1.86 -2.86 -16.14
N LEU A 108 2.09 -1.68 -15.54
CA LEU A 108 1.80 -1.43 -14.13
C LEU A 108 0.31 -1.61 -13.80
N LYS A 109 -0.58 -1.15 -14.70
CA LYS A 109 -2.03 -1.38 -14.60
C LYS A 109 -2.35 -2.87 -14.63
N GLY A 110 -1.83 -3.60 -15.61
CA GLY A 110 -2.07 -5.05 -15.74
C GLY A 110 -1.59 -5.83 -14.51
N PHE A 111 -0.37 -5.53 -14.06
CA PHE A 111 0.19 -6.10 -12.83
C PHE A 111 -0.71 -5.81 -11.62
N PHE A 112 -1.13 -4.55 -11.44
CA PHE A 112 -1.96 -4.15 -10.32
C PHE A 112 -3.35 -4.82 -10.35
N VAL A 113 -3.95 -4.97 -11.52
CA VAL A 113 -5.22 -5.70 -11.69
C VAL A 113 -5.07 -7.17 -11.30
N CYS A 114 -4.02 -7.85 -11.79
CA CYS A 114 -3.73 -9.24 -11.39
C CYS A 114 -3.51 -9.35 -9.87
N PHE A 115 -2.78 -8.41 -9.28
CA PHE A 115 -2.56 -8.34 -7.84
C PHE A 115 -3.87 -8.16 -7.06
N LEU A 116 -4.76 -7.27 -7.50
CA LEU A 116 -6.08 -7.07 -6.87
C LEU A 116 -6.94 -8.33 -6.93
N TYR A 117 -6.95 -9.04 -8.06
CA TYR A 117 -7.65 -10.33 -8.16
C TYR A 117 -7.07 -11.36 -7.20
N TYR A 118 -5.74 -11.46 -7.12
CA TYR A 118 -5.08 -12.35 -6.19
C TYR A 118 -5.49 -12.06 -4.73
N VAL A 119 -5.41 -10.80 -4.30
CA VAL A 119 -5.82 -10.39 -2.95
C VAL A 119 -7.30 -10.66 -2.70
N SER A 120 -8.17 -10.36 -3.68
CA SER A 120 -9.61 -10.61 -3.58
C SER A 120 -9.91 -12.09 -3.39
N VAL A 121 -9.26 -12.97 -4.15
CA VAL A 121 -9.38 -14.43 -4.02
C VAL A 121 -8.85 -14.90 -2.67
N GLN A 122 -7.69 -14.40 -2.23
CA GLN A 122 -7.12 -14.74 -0.92
C GLN A 122 -8.08 -14.39 0.23
N MET A 123 -8.69 -13.20 0.18
CA MET A 123 -9.67 -12.75 1.17
C MET A 123 -10.96 -13.58 1.10
N PHE A 124 -11.44 -13.90 -0.11
CA PHE A 124 -12.63 -14.72 -0.32
C PHE A 124 -12.47 -16.15 0.21
N LEU A 125 -11.30 -16.76 -0.02
CA LEU A 125 -10.98 -18.10 0.46
C LEU A 125 -10.56 -18.14 1.94
N ASN A 126 -10.41 -16.98 2.59
CA ASN A 126 -10.04 -16.83 4.02
C ASN A 126 -8.84 -17.70 4.42
N ILE A 127 -7.81 -17.75 3.56
CA ILE A 127 -6.62 -18.57 3.78
C ILE A 127 -5.81 -17.93 4.91
N LYS A 128 -6.04 -18.39 6.15
CA LYS A 128 -5.25 -17.98 7.32
C LYS A 128 -4.03 -18.88 7.43
N PRO A 129 -2.79 -18.34 7.32
CA PRO A 129 -1.61 -19.10 7.67
C PRO A 129 -1.74 -19.61 9.11
N LYS A 130 -1.41 -20.87 9.37
CA LYS A 130 -1.40 -21.40 10.74
C LYS A 130 -0.48 -20.51 11.58
N PRO A 131 -0.88 -20.09 12.81
CA PRO A 131 -0.03 -19.27 13.66
C PRO A 131 1.27 -20.05 13.95
N SER A 132 2.38 -19.64 13.35
CA SER A 132 3.71 -20.05 13.80
C SER A 132 3.97 -19.31 15.10
N ARG A 133 4.13 -20.04 16.21
CA ARG A 133 4.40 -19.44 17.52
C ARG A 133 5.80 -18.85 17.62
N ASP A 134 6.69 -19.28 16.72
CA ASP A 134 8.06 -18.83 16.66
C ASP A 134 8.32 -18.04 15.38
N LEU A 135 9.14 -17.00 15.51
CA LEU A 135 9.74 -16.37 14.33
C LEU A 135 10.61 -17.41 13.63
N PRO A 136 10.61 -17.45 12.28
CA PRO A 136 11.68 -18.10 11.53
C PRO A 136 13.08 -17.78 12.11
N GLY A 137 14.06 -18.64 11.89
CA GLY A 137 15.44 -18.35 12.35
C GLY A 137 16.05 -17.16 11.61
N THR A 138 17.28 -16.77 11.98
CA THR A 138 18.06 -15.63 11.44
C THR A 138 18.19 -15.57 9.90
N LYS A 139 17.87 -16.65 9.18
CA LYS A 139 17.86 -16.71 7.70
C LYS A 139 16.50 -16.42 7.05
N GLY A 140 15.43 -16.21 7.82
CA GLY A 140 14.07 -16.03 7.31
C GLY A 140 13.16 -15.11 8.13
N ILE A 141 13.74 -14.27 9.00
CA ILE A 141 13.24 -13.50 10.18
C ILE A 141 12.86 -14.29 11.42
#